data_AF-A0A225DB72-F1
#
_entry.id   AF-A0A225DB72-F1
#
_cell.length_a   1.000
_cell.length_b   1.000
_cell.length_c   1.000
_cell.angle_alpha   90.00
_cell.angle_beta   90.00
_cell.angle_gamma   90.00
#
_symmetry.space_group_name_H-M   'P 1'
#
loop_
_entity.id
_entity.type
_entity.pdbx_description
1 polymer ?
#
loop_
_entity_poly.entity_id
_entity_poly.type
_entity_poly.pdbx_seq_one_letter_code
_entity_poly.pdbx_strand_id
1 'polypeptide(L)'
;MAARGYGINTRDITLYPLGGVARLENIPEKAWPEIVIALAGPAVNVAIAVSLYALFVVGGLGFDQNLRSAGSLEEAFFSRVLVANIVLVVFNLIPAFPMDGGRVFRAVVSLFTDRITATEVAMVVGTIMAVLMAFVGIREKEYMLVLIAAVVFMMGRTELAMVRGLDEQRRWDRQQARRFTRVAQPVFYQHHVDPVDGWEWNPADRTWTQWRDGRPVRRVAAD
;
A
#
# COMPACT_ATOMS: atom_id res chain seq x y z
N MET A 1 -5.94 5.58 -10.94
CA MET A 1 -6.76 6.79 -10.68
C MET A 1 -7.21 6.87 -9.22
N ALA A 2 -7.81 5.81 -8.65
CA ALA A 2 -8.20 5.81 -7.23
C ALA A 2 -7.05 6.13 -6.25
N ALA A 3 -5.85 5.57 -6.47
CA ALA A 3 -4.66 5.87 -5.65
C ALA A 3 -4.26 7.36 -5.69
N ARG A 4 -4.37 8.01 -6.85
CA ARG A 4 -4.10 9.46 -6.99
C ARG A 4 -5.08 10.32 -6.20
N GLY A 5 -6.34 9.88 -6.06
CA GLY A 5 -7.34 10.55 -5.24
C GLY A 5 -6.98 10.59 -3.75
N TYR A 6 -6.13 9.68 -3.28
CA TYR A 6 -5.59 9.66 -1.92
C TYR A 6 -4.17 10.21 -1.80
N GLY A 7 -3.67 10.91 -2.83
CA GLY A 7 -2.32 11.47 -2.85
C GLY A 7 -1.19 10.44 -2.98
N ILE A 8 -1.51 9.20 -3.39
CA ILE A 8 -0.51 8.15 -3.61
C ILE A 8 -0.07 8.21 -5.08
N ASN A 9 1.18 8.57 -5.30
CA ASN A 9 1.78 8.56 -6.63
C ASN A 9 2.05 7.12 -7.11
N THR A 10 1.65 6.85 -8.35
CA THR A 10 2.03 5.65 -9.10
C THR A 10 3.34 5.92 -9.83
N ARG A 11 4.38 5.15 -9.51
CA ARG A 11 5.73 5.36 -10.03
C ARG A 11 5.87 4.84 -11.46
N ASP A 12 5.34 3.65 -11.72
CA ASP A 12 5.32 3.02 -13.04
C ASP A 12 4.32 1.85 -13.13
N ILE A 13 3.96 1.47 -14.36
CA ILE A 13 3.08 0.33 -14.69
C ILE A 13 3.88 -0.61 -15.59
N THR A 14 4.20 -1.80 -15.08
CA THR A 14 4.92 -2.83 -15.85
C THR A 14 3.94 -3.91 -16.30
N LEU A 15 3.90 -4.19 -17.60
CA LEU A 15 3.08 -5.26 -18.16
C LEU A 15 3.90 -6.56 -18.22
N TYR A 16 3.50 -7.55 -17.44
CA TYR A 16 4.01 -8.91 -17.50
C TYR A 16 3.05 -9.82 -18.27
N PRO A 17 3.51 -10.98 -18.79
CA PRO A 17 2.64 -11.97 -19.43
C PRO A 17 1.47 -12.44 -18.54
N LEU A 18 1.61 -12.34 -17.22
CA LEU A 18 0.61 -12.72 -16.22
C LEU A 18 -0.29 -11.55 -15.77
N GLY A 19 -0.05 -10.33 -16.28
CA GLY A 19 -0.84 -9.12 -15.94
C GLY A 19 0.00 -7.85 -15.77
N GLY A 20 -0.67 -6.72 -15.53
CA GLY A 20 -0.01 -5.44 -15.24
C GLY A 20 0.20 -5.22 -13.75
N VAL A 21 1.44 -4.95 -13.33
CA VAL A 21 1.77 -4.59 -11.95
C VAL A 21 2.04 -3.09 -11.89
N ALA A 22 1.22 -2.35 -11.14
CA ALA A 22 1.44 -0.93 -10.86
C ALA A 22 2.23 -0.79 -9.55
N ARG A 23 3.41 -0.17 -9.60
CA ARG A 23 4.18 0.12 -8.38
C ARG A 23 3.70 1.43 -7.77
N LEU A 24 3.18 1.34 -6.55
CA LEU A 24 2.74 2.48 -5.73
C LEU A 24 3.93 2.95 -4.87
N GLU A 25 4.10 4.27 -4.73
CA GLU A 25 5.18 4.83 -3.91
C GLU A 25 5.01 4.56 -2.41
N ASN A 26 3.77 4.51 -1.93
CA ASN A 26 3.44 4.22 -0.54
C ASN A 26 2.24 3.26 -0.47
N ILE A 27 2.37 2.18 0.31
CA ILE A 27 1.24 1.31 0.64
C ILE A 27 0.37 2.05 1.66
N PRO A 28 -0.96 2.17 1.45
CA PRO A 28 -1.83 2.90 2.37
C PRO A 28 -1.74 2.32 3.80
N GLU A 29 -1.54 3.18 4.80
CA GLU A 29 -1.50 2.74 6.20
C GLU A 29 -2.90 2.57 6.81
N LYS A 30 -3.92 3.18 6.19
CA LYS A 30 -5.31 3.12 6.63
C LYS A 30 -6.09 2.08 5.81
N ALA A 31 -6.93 1.31 6.49
CA ALA A 31 -7.76 0.25 5.90
C ALA A 31 -8.71 0.75 4.80
N TRP A 32 -9.42 1.87 5.02
CA TRP A 32 -10.41 2.38 4.06
C TRP A 32 -9.82 2.77 2.69
N PRO A 33 -8.75 3.58 2.61
CA PRO A 33 -8.08 3.85 1.34
C PRO A 33 -7.61 2.57 0.63
N GLU A 34 -7.13 1.58 1.38
CA GLU A 34 -6.72 0.30 0.79
C GLU A 34 -7.88 -0.45 0.13
N ILE A 35 -9.04 -0.53 0.79
CA ILE A 35 -10.25 -1.17 0.25
C ILE A 35 -10.68 -0.49 -1.06
N VAL A 36 -10.76 0.85 -1.05
CA VAL A 36 -11.20 1.61 -2.23
C VAL A 36 -10.23 1.43 -3.40
N ILE A 37 -8.92 1.47 -3.13
CA ILE A 37 -7.90 1.29 -4.17
C ILE A 37 -7.93 -0.12 -4.74
N ALA A 38 -8.06 -1.15 -3.90
CA ALA A 38 -8.13 -2.54 -4.33
C ALA A 38 -9.42 -2.83 -5.13
N LEU A 39 -10.56 -2.25 -4.76
CA LEU A 39 -11.82 -2.42 -5.49
C LEU A 39 -11.89 -1.63 -6.79
N ALA A 40 -11.06 -0.61 -6.98
CA ALA A 40 -11.09 0.23 -8.18
C ALA A 40 -10.81 -0.56 -9.47
N GLY A 41 -9.91 -1.55 -9.43
CA GLY A 41 -9.61 -2.41 -10.58
C GLY A 41 -10.82 -3.27 -10.99
N PRO A 42 -11.33 -4.14 -10.08
CA PRO A 42 -12.54 -4.93 -10.33
C PRO A 42 -13.75 -4.08 -10.74
N ALA A 43 -13.94 -2.90 -10.16
CA ALA A 43 -15.05 -2.00 -10.50
C ALA A 43 -15.01 -1.55 -11.97
N VAL A 44 -13.83 -1.27 -12.52
CA VAL A 44 -13.68 -0.92 -13.95
C VAL A 44 -14.04 -2.10 -14.82
N ASN A 45 -13.59 -3.32 -14.49
CA ASN A 45 -13.93 -4.52 -15.24
C ASN A 45 -15.44 -4.81 -15.20
N VAL A 46 -16.09 -4.60 -14.05
CA VAL A 46 -17.56 -4.69 -13.93
C VAL A 46 -18.24 -3.66 -14.83
N ALA A 47 -17.79 -2.40 -14.82
CA ALA A 47 -18.37 -1.36 -15.66
C ALA A 47 -18.24 -1.69 -17.16
N ILE A 48 -17.09 -2.23 -17.59
CA ILE A 48 -16.89 -2.71 -18.96
C ILE A 48 -17.83 -3.87 -19.28
N ALA A 49 -17.91 -4.87 -18.40
CA ALA A 49 -18.78 -6.04 -18.59
C ALA A 49 -20.26 -5.64 -18.69
N VAL A 50 -20.74 -4.76 -17.81
CA VAL A 50 -22.11 -4.25 -17.84
C VAL A 50 -22.39 -3.46 -19.11
N SER A 51 -21.45 -2.62 -19.56
CA SER A 51 -21.60 -1.83 -20.78
C SER A 51 -21.67 -2.72 -22.03
N LEU A 52 -20.82 -3.74 -22.11
CA LEU A 52 -20.83 -4.71 -23.20
C LEU A 52 -22.10 -5.56 -23.18
N TYR A 53 -22.54 -6.01 -22.00
CA TYR A 53 -23.79 -6.74 -21.87
C TYR A 53 -24.99 -5.90 -22.31
N ALA A 54 -25.05 -4.63 -21.91
CA ALA A 54 -26.08 -3.70 -22.37
C ALA A 54 -26.05 -3.52 -23.90
N LEU A 55 -24.86 -3.46 -24.51
CA LEU A 55 -24.72 -3.41 -25.96
C LEU A 55 -25.29 -4.66 -26.65
N PHE A 56 -25.09 -5.85 -26.09
CA PHE A 56 -25.70 -7.08 -26.62
C PHE A 56 -27.23 -7.06 -26.51
N VAL A 57 -27.76 -6.66 -25.35
CA VAL A 57 -29.22 -6.65 -25.10
C VAL A 57 -29.94 -5.58 -25.92
N VAL A 58 -29.38 -4.36 -26.01
CA VAL A 58 -30.01 -3.21 -26.68
C VAL A 58 -29.67 -3.14 -28.16
N GLY A 59 -28.44 -3.50 -28.53
CA GLY A 59 -27.92 -3.42 -29.89
C GLY A 59 -28.35 -4.58 -30.80
N GLY A 60 -29.07 -5.57 -30.29
CA GLY A 60 -29.57 -6.70 -31.07
C GLY A 60 -28.47 -7.67 -31.53
N LEU A 61 -27.24 -7.54 -31.02
CA LEU A 61 -26.16 -8.49 -31.25
C LEU A 61 -26.50 -9.79 -30.51
N GLY A 62 -26.49 -10.92 -31.23
CA GLY A 62 -26.78 -12.21 -30.62
C GLY A 62 -25.73 -12.57 -29.57
N PHE A 63 -26.12 -12.73 -28.31
CA PHE A 63 -25.23 -13.29 -27.30
C PHE A 63 -25.18 -14.80 -27.46
N ASP A 64 -24.22 -15.29 -28.24
CA ASP A 64 -23.98 -16.72 -28.31
C ASP A 64 -23.11 -17.19 -27.15
N GLN A 65 -23.72 -17.89 -26.20
CA GLN A 65 -23.05 -18.51 -25.06
C GLN A 65 -22.13 -19.65 -25.49
N ASN A 66 -22.41 -20.25 -26.64
CA ASN A 66 -21.52 -21.19 -27.26
C ASN A 66 -20.47 -20.38 -28.02
N LEU A 67 -19.33 -20.14 -27.37
CA LEU A 67 -18.08 -19.61 -27.97
C LEU A 67 -17.58 -20.36 -29.24
N ARG A 68 -18.38 -21.32 -29.73
CA ARG A 68 -18.15 -22.23 -30.85
C ARG A 68 -18.99 -21.90 -32.08
N SER A 69 -20.13 -21.24 -31.94
CA SER A 69 -20.97 -20.89 -33.10
C SER A 69 -20.47 -19.58 -33.71
N ALA A 70 -20.28 -19.62 -35.03
CA ALA A 70 -19.74 -18.51 -35.80
C ALA A 70 -20.78 -17.38 -35.93
N GLY A 71 -20.84 -16.51 -34.94
CA GLY A 71 -21.33 -15.13 -35.11
C GLY A 71 -20.36 -14.32 -35.98
N SER A 72 -20.68 -13.04 -36.21
CA SER A 72 -19.75 -12.13 -36.89
C SER A 72 -18.43 -11.99 -36.11
N LEU A 73 -17.35 -11.58 -36.78
CA LEU A 73 -16.05 -11.35 -36.11
C LEU A 73 -16.17 -10.35 -34.95
N GLU A 74 -17.06 -9.38 -35.08
CA GLU A 74 -17.34 -8.36 -34.06
C GLU A 74 -18.04 -8.97 -32.84
N GLU A 75 -19.07 -9.79 -33.03
CA GLU A 75 -19.76 -10.51 -31.94
C GLU A 75 -18.83 -11.45 -31.18
N ALA A 76 -17.97 -12.18 -31.91
CA ALA A 76 -16.96 -13.05 -31.32
C ALA A 76 -15.90 -12.26 -30.52
N PHE A 77 -15.54 -11.06 -30.97
CA PHE A 77 -14.62 -10.19 -30.24
C PHE A 77 -15.25 -9.66 -28.96
N PHE A 78 -16.42 -9.03 -29.02
CA PHE A 78 -17.07 -8.43 -27.86
C PHE A 78 -17.49 -9.47 -26.81
N SER A 79 -17.91 -10.67 -27.23
CA SER A 79 -18.23 -11.77 -26.31
C SER A 79 -16.98 -12.25 -25.55
N ARG A 80 -15.84 -12.39 -26.23
CA ARG A 80 -14.57 -12.74 -25.58
C ARG A 80 -14.10 -11.66 -24.61
N VAL A 81 -14.24 -10.39 -24.96
CA VAL A 81 -13.90 -9.28 -24.06
C VAL A 81 -14.81 -9.26 -22.83
N LEU A 82 -16.10 -9.52 -23.00
CA LEU A 82 -17.06 -9.63 -21.89
C LEU A 82 -16.66 -10.77 -20.95
N VAL A 83 -16.46 -11.98 -21.49
CA VAL A 83 -16.05 -13.16 -20.69
C VAL A 83 -14.72 -12.89 -19.99
N ALA A 84 -13.74 -12.30 -20.68
CA ALA A 84 -12.44 -11.94 -20.08
C ALA A 84 -12.61 -10.97 -18.90
N ASN A 85 -13.43 -9.93 -19.02
CA ASN A 85 -13.68 -8.99 -17.92
C ASN A 85 -14.36 -9.67 -16.73
N ILE A 86 -15.35 -10.55 -16.99
CA ILE A 86 -16.02 -11.32 -15.93
C ILE A 86 -15.01 -12.23 -15.22
N VAL A 87 -14.21 -12.98 -15.98
CA VAL A 87 -13.14 -13.83 -15.43
C VAL A 87 -12.18 -13.00 -14.59
N LEU A 88 -11.72 -11.84 -15.09
CA LEU A 88 -10.85 -10.94 -14.33
C LEU A 88 -11.49 -10.44 -13.03
N VAL A 89 -12.79 -10.12 -13.02
CA VAL A 89 -13.51 -9.74 -11.80
C VAL A 89 -13.53 -10.89 -10.81
N VAL A 90 -13.94 -12.09 -11.25
CA VAL A 90 -14.03 -13.26 -10.38
C VAL A 90 -12.68 -13.58 -9.76
N PHE A 91 -11.62 -13.68 -10.57
CA PHE A 91 -10.28 -13.96 -10.07
C PHE A 91 -9.75 -12.85 -9.15
N ASN A 92 -9.96 -11.58 -9.49
CA ASN A 92 -9.48 -10.48 -8.64
C ASN A 92 -10.24 -10.35 -7.33
N LEU A 93 -11.46 -10.87 -7.21
CA LEU A 93 -12.24 -10.81 -5.97
C LEU A 93 -12.07 -12.03 -5.06
N ILE A 94 -11.30 -13.05 -5.46
CA ILE A 94 -10.97 -14.18 -4.59
C ILE A 94 -10.18 -13.66 -3.37
N PRO A 95 -10.53 -14.08 -2.13
CA PRO A 95 -9.85 -13.65 -0.91
C PRO A 95 -8.50 -14.39 -0.73
N ALA A 96 -7.58 -14.21 -1.67
CA ALA A 96 -6.25 -14.80 -1.66
C ALA A 96 -5.22 -13.79 -2.21
N PHE A 97 -4.01 -13.77 -1.66
CA PHE A 97 -2.92 -13.00 -2.26
C PHE A 97 -2.40 -13.69 -3.52
N PRO A 98 -2.02 -12.95 -4.58
CA PRO A 98 -1.83 -11.50 -4.65
C PRO A 98 -3.05 -10.73 -5.18
N MET A 99 -4.24 -11.34 -5.18
CA MET A 99 -5.44 -10.76 -5.80
C MET A 99 -5.99 -9.60 -4.97
N ASP A 100 -6.72 -8.69 -5.62
CA ASP A 100 -7.30 -7.51 -4.95
C ASP A 100 -8.26 -7.91 -3.82
N GLY A 101 -8.98 -9.02 -3.94
CA GLY A 101 -9.88 -9.59 -2.94
C GLY A 101 -9.14 -9.99 -1.66
N GLY A 102 -7.91 -10.51 -1.77
CA GLY A 102 -7.04 -10.76 -0.61
C GLY A 102 -6.66 -9.48 0.12
N ARG A 103 -6.40 -8.40 -0.62
CA ARG A 103 -6.09 -7.07 -0.05
C ARG A 103 -7.31 -6.44 0.61
N VAL A 104 -8.47 -6.52 -0.02
CA VAL A 104 -9.76 -6.07 0.55
C VAL A 104 -10.05 -6.84 1.83
N PHE A 105 -9.97 -8.17 1.78
CA PHE A 105 -10.19 -9.02 2.95
C PHE A 105 -9.24 -8.65 4.09
N ARG A 106 -7.93 -8.55 3.82
CA ARG A 106 -6.94 -8.10 4.81
C ARG A 106 -7.30 -6.74 5.39
N ALA A 107 -7.64 -5.76 4.55
CA ALA A 107 -7.94 -4.41 5.00
C ALA A 107 -9.20 -4.38 5.88
N VAL A 108 -10.23 -5.14 5.53
CA VAL A 108 -11.44 -5.30 6.37
C VAL A 108 -11.09 -5.93 7.72
N VAL A 109 -10.30 -7.02 7.74
CA VAL A 109 -9.87 -7.65 8.99
C VAL A 109 -9.05 -6.68 9.86
N SER A 110 -8.20 -5.86 9.25
CA SER A 110 -7.38 -4.84 9.96
C SER A 110 -8.18 -3.72 10.61
N LEU A 111 -9.50 -3.63 10.38
CA LEU A 111 -10.38 -2.75 11.16
C LEU A 111 -10.58 -3.25 12.59
N PHE A 112 -10.41 -4.55 12.83
CA PHE A 112 -10.67 -5.22 14.09
C PHE A 112 -9.41 -5.78 14.77
N THR A 113 -8.27 -5.78 14.07
CA THR A 113 -7.00 -6.32 14.57
C THR A 113 -5.82 -5.55 14.00
N ASP A 114 -4.60 -5.85 14.44
CA ASP A 114 -3.41 -5.24 13.88
C ASP A 114 -3.14 -5.73 12.44
N ARG A 115 -2.38 -4.92 11.70
CA ARG A 115 -2.11 -5.17 10.28
C ARG A 115 -1.39 -6.50 10.02
N ILE A 116 -0.55 -6.97 10.95
CA ILE A 116 0.21 -8.20 10.78
C ILE A 116 -0.71 -9.39 10.95
N THR A 117 -1.48 -9.42 12.04
CA THR A 117 -2.49 -10.46 12.27
C THR A 117 -3.53 -10.49 11.15
N ALA A 118 -3.97 -9.34 10.64
CA ALA A 118 -4.86 -9.29 9.48
C ALA A 118 -4.24 -9.92 8.23
N THR A 119 -2.92 -9.71 8.01
CA THR A 119 -2.18 -10.34 6.91
C THR A 119 -2.09 -11.85 7.10
N GLU A 120 -1.82 -12.31 8.32
CA GLU A 120 -1.75 -13.75 8.64
C GLU A 120 -3.10 -14.44 8.43
N VAL A 121 -4.20 -13.82 8.84
CA VAL A 121 -5.55 -14.35 8.61
C VAL A 121 -5.86 -14.41 7.12
N ALA A 122 -5.59 -13.34 6.38
CA ALA A 122 -5.75 -13.31 4.92
C ALA A 122 -4.91 -14.38 4.21
N MET A 123 -3.73 -14.67 4.74
CA MET A 123 -2.84 -15.72 4.25
C MET A 123 -3.37 -17.13 4.48
N VAL A 124 -3.94 -17.39 5.66
CA VAL A 124 -4.57 -18.68 5.96
C VAL A 124 -5.75 -18.91 5.03
N VAL A 125 -6.62 -17.90 4.87
CA VAL A 125 -7.77 -17.98 3.95
C VAL A 125 -7.30 -18.21 2.51
N GLY A 126 -6.31 -17.45 2.04
CA GLY A 126 -5.75 -17.63 0.70
C GLY A 126 -5.11 -19.01 0.49
N THR A 127 -4.48 -19.57 1.52
CA THR A 127 -3.92 -20.93 1.48
C THR A 127 -5.02 -21.98 1.37
N ILE A 128 -6.10 -21.84 2.14
CA ILE A 128 -7.27 -22.72 2.04
C ILE A 128 -7.83 -22.66 0.62
N MET A 129 -8.01 -21.47 0.06
CA MET A 129 -8.48 -21.29 -1.32
C MET A 129 -7.56 -21.96 -2.34
N ALA A 130 -6.24 -21.81 -2.21
CA ALA A 130 -5.27 -22.47 -3.09
C ALA A 130 -5.37 -24.00 -2.99
N VAL A 131 -5.50 -24.56 -1.78
CA VAL A 131 -5.66 -26.01 -1.59
C VAL A 131 -6.96 -26.51 -2.23
N LEU A 132 -8.06 -25.78 -2.06
CA LEU A 132 -9.34 -26.12 -2.70
C LEU A 132 -9.24 -26.07 -4.23
N MET A 133 -8.60 -25.04 -4.79
CA MET A 133 -8.35 -24.93 -6.23
C MET A 133 -7.49 -26.08 -6.76
N ALA A 134 -6.41 -26.43 -6.05
CA ALA A 134 -5.56 -27.55 -6.44
C ALA A 134 -6.34 -28.88 -6.38
N PHE A 135 -7.16 -29.09 -5.35
CA PHE A 135 -8.00 -30.28 -5.22
C PHE A 135 -9.00 -30.41 -6.38
N VAL A 136 -9.72 -29.33 -6.69
CA VAL A 136 -10.64 -29.29 -7.84
C VAL A 136 -9.88 -29.51 -9.14
N GLY A 137 -8.72 -28.87 -9.32
CA GLY A 137 -7.90 -29.02 -10.52
C GLY A 137 -7.44 -30.47 -10.75
N ILE A 138 -7.05 -31.17 -9.68
CA ILE A 138 -6.68 -32.59 -9.76
C ILE A 138 -7.91 -33.44 -10.11
N ARG A 139 -9.06 -33.17 -9.47
CA ARG A 139 -10.31 -33.93 -9.69
C ARG A 139 -10.81 -33.82 -11.13
N GLU A 140 -10.81 -32.61 -11.68
CA GLU A 140 -11.26 -32.32 -13.05
C GLU A 140 -10.18 -32.58 -14.12
N LYS A 141 -8.95 -32.95 -13.72
CA LYS A 141 -7.77 -33.05 -14.60
C LYS A 141 -7.39 -31.72 -15.27
N GLU A 142 -7.75 -30.61 -14.64
CA GLU A 142 -7.43 -29.24 -15.05
C GLU A 142 -6.07 -28.83 -14.45
N TYR A 143 -4.98 -29.30 -15.06
CA TYR A 143 -3.62 -29.04 -14.57
C TYR A 143 -3.25 -27.56 -14.51
N MET A 144 -3.85 -26.72 -15.36
CA MET A 144 -3.67 -25.27 -15.31
C MET A 144 -4.18 -24.68 -14.00
N LEU A 145 -5.31 -25.18 -13.48
CA LEU A 145 -5.87 -24.72 -12.20
C LEU A 145 -4.95 -25.08 -11.03
N VAL A 146 -4.30 -26.26 -11.09
CA VAL A 146 -3.29 -26.68 -10.11
C VAL A 146 -2.06 -25.76 -10.16
N LEU A 147 -1.61 -25.37 -11.35
CA LEU A 147 -0.52 -24.42 -11.51
C LEU A 147 -0.88 -23.04 -10.93
N ILE A 148 -2.07 -22.54 -11.22
CA ILE A 148 -2.57 -21.27 -10.66
C ILE A 148 -2.61 -21.37 -9.12
N ALA A 149 -3.13 -22.46 -8.57
CA ALA A 149 -3.15 -22.69 -7.12
C ALA A 149 -1.75 -22.66 -6.50
N ALA A 150 -0.77 -23.29 -7.14
CA ALA A 150 0.62 -23.25 -6.69
C ALA A 150 1.20 -21.84 -6.70
N VAL A 151 0.95 -21.06 -7.76
CA VAL A 151 1.39 -19.66 -7.86
C VAL A 151 0.74 -18.80 -6.78
N VAL A 152 -0.58 -18.92 -6.57
CA VAL A 152 -1.31 -18.21 -5.51
C VAL A 152 -0.72 -18.52 -4.13
N PHE A 153 -0.47 -19.80 -3.84
CA PHE A 153 0.14 -20.22 -2.58
C PHE A 153 1.54 -19.64 -2.37
N MET A 154 2.40 -19.66 -3.40
CA MET A 154 3.74 -19.06 -3.33
C MET A 154 3.69 -17.55 -3.13
N MET A 155 2.85 -16.86 -3.92
CA MET A 155 2.70 -15.40 -3.88
C MET A 155 2.11 -14.90 -2.56
N GLY A 156 1.23 -15.66 -1.93
CA GLY A 156 0.81 -15.32 -0.57
C GLY A 156 2.00 -15.35 0.39
N ARG A 157 2.81 -16.40 0.35
CA ARG A 157 3.96 -16.52 1.28
C ARG A 157 4.96 -15.40 1.11
N THR A 158 5.19 -14.93 -0.12
CA THR A 158 6.07 -13.77 -0.37
C THR A 158 5.51 -12.48 0.20
N GLU A 159 4.19 -12.26 0.13
CA GLU A 159 3.52 -11.11 0.75
C GLU A 159 3.70 -11.09 2.27
N LEU A 160 3.48 -12.22 2.95
CA LEU A 160 3.65 -12.31 4.41
C LEU A 160 5.09 -12.03 4.84
N ALA A 161 6.06 -12.58 4.11
CA ALA A 161 7.47 -12.34 4.37
C ALA A 161 7.83 -10.86 4.21
N MET A 162 7.29 -10.20 3.18
CA MET A 162 7.49 -8.77 2.95
C MET A 162 6.91 -7.92 4.09
N VAL A 163 5.67 -8.18 4.52
CA VAL A 163 5.02 -7.42 5.59
C VAL A 163 5.76 -7.56 6.91
N ARG A 164 6.22 -8.77 7.25
CA ARG A 164 7.01 -9.01 8.47
C ARG A 164 8.35 -8.30 8.43
N GLY A 165 9.08 -8.37 7.30
CA GLY A 165 10.36 -7.68 7.14
C GLY A 165 10.25 -6.16 7.28
N LEU A 166 9.17 -5.57 6.73
CA LEU A 166 8.90 -4.14 6.88
C LEU A 166 8.58 -3.74 8.33
N ASP A 167 7.86 -4.59 9.08
CA ASP A 167 7.58 -4.30 10.49
C ASP A 167 8.85 -4.40 11.35
N GLU A 168 9.72 -5.38 11.11
CA GLU A 168 11.01 -5.51 11.78
C GLU A 168 11.89 -4.28 11.54
N GLN A 169 11.98 -3.81 10.30
CA GLN A 169 12.72 -2.59 9.95
C GLN A 169 12.15 -1.36 10.67
N ARG A 170 10.82 -1.21 10.67
CA ARG A 170 10.14 -0.12 11.40
C ARG A 170 10.42 -0.18 12.91
N ARG A 171 10.50 -1.37 13.51
CA ARG A 171 10.85 -1.53 14.93
C ARG A 171 12.30 -1.14 15.20
N TRP A 172 13.22 -1.56 14.34
CA TRP A 172 14.63 -1.20 14.40
C TRP A 172 14.83 0.32 14.36
N ASP A 173 14.19 0.99 13.40
CA ASP A 173 14.28 2.44 13.23
C ASP A 173 13.73 3.18 14.47
N ARG A 174 12.59 2.73 15.03
CA ARG A 174 12.03 3.30 16.27
C ARG A 174 12.97 3.14 17.46
N GLN A 175 13.67 2.01 17.56
CA GLN A 175 14.63 1.77 18.65
C GLN A 175 15.87 2.66 18.51
N GLN A 176 16.42 2.79 17.29
CA GLN A 176 17.55 3.66 17.03
C GLN A 176 17.20 5.13 17.28
N ALA A 177 16.06 5.62 16.78
CA ALA A 177 15.60 6.98 17.01
C ALA A 177 15.56 7.33 18.51
N ARG A 178 15.01 6.44 19.34
CA ARG A 178 15.00 6.61 20.81
C ARG A 178 16.40 6.63 21.44
N ARG A 179 17.34 5.86 20.87
CA ARG A 179 18.73 5.82 21.32
C ARG A 179 19.45 7.14 21.01
N PHE A 180 19.20 7.74 19.85
CA PHE A 180 19.76 9.04 19.48
C PHE A 180 19.09 10.22 20.19
N THR A 181 17.77 10.22 20.41
CA THR A 181 17.11 11.27 21.20
C THR A 181 17.55 11.28 22.67
N ARG A 182 17.93 10.12 23.24
CA ARG A 182 18.54 10.08 24.59
C ARG A 182 19.95 10.67 24.65
N VAL A 183 20.69 10.66 23.55
CA VAL A 183 22.06 11.21 23.48
C VAL A 183 22.04 12.68 23.05
N ALA A 184 21.08 13.07 22.23
CA ALA A 184 20.82 14.46 21.85
C ALA A 184 19.91 15.17 22.87
N GLN A 185 20.32 15.21 24.14
CA GLN A 185 19.96 16.41 24.91
C GLN A 185 20.74 17.56 24.27
N PRO A 186 20.11 18.71 23.94
CA PRO A 186 20.89 19.90 23.69
C PRO A 186 21.64 20.17 24.99
N VAL A 187 22.91 19.77 25.06
CA VAL A 187 23.84 20.37 26.00
C VAL A 187 23.88 21.82 25.52
N PHE A 188 23.05 22.65 26.13
CA PHE A 188 23.22 24.08 26.05
C PHE A 188 24.60 24.33 26.65
N TYR A 189 25.63 24.31 25.81
CA TYR A 189 26.85 25.01 26.10
C TYR A 189 26.44 26.48 26.18
N GLN A 190 25.98 26.90 27.36
CA GLN A 190 26.13 28.29 27.74
C GLN A 190 27.63 28.51 27.68
N HIS A 191 28.10 29.13 26.60
CA HIS A 191 29.40 29.72 26.55
C HIS A 191 29.39 30.81 27.63
N HIS A 192 29.70 30.43 28.87
CA HIS A 192 30.17 31.37 29.88
C HIS A 192 31.57 31.74 29.41
N VAL A 193 31.64 32.63 28.44
CA VAL A 193 32.90 33.32 28.14
C VAL A 193 33.11 34.17 29.37
N ASP A 194 34.05 33.77 30.23
CA ASP A 194 34.47 34.62 31.34
C ASP A 194 34.77 35.99 30.73
N PRO A 195 34.05 37.04 31.16
CA PRO A 195 34.09 38.31 30.45
C PRO A 195 35.50 38.86 30.59
N VAL A 196 36.19 38.87 29.45
CA VAL A 196 37.46 39.58 29.28
C VAL A 196 37.20 41.04 29.65
N ASP A 197 38.09 41.62 30.44
CA ASP A 197 37.99 43.01 30.89
C ASP A 197 37.46 43.93 29.78
N GLY A 198 36.31 44.54 30.01
CA GLY A 198 35.58 45.19 28.93
C GLY A 198 34.11 45.43 29.22
N TRP A 199 33.37 45.77 28.17
CA TRP A 199 31.95 46.03 28.23
C TRP A 199 31.20 44.90 27.55
N GLU A 200 30.25 44.30 28.26
CA GLU A 200 29.35 43.27 27.75
C GLU A 200 27.94 43.83 27.64
N TRP A 201 27.33 43.64 26.48
CA TRP A 201 25.93 44.01 26.25
C TRP A 201 25.00 42.89 26.70
N ASN A 202 24.10 43.17 27.63
CA ASN A 202 23.02 42.25 28.00
C ASN A 202 21.74 42.61 27.22
N PRO A 203 21.34 41.81 26.22
CA PRO A 203 20.16 42.08 25.40
C PRO A 203 18.84 41.89 26.14
N ALA A 204 18.81 41.11 27.23
CA ALA A 204 17.59 40.89 28.02
C ALA A 204 17.18 42.15 28.79
N ASP A 205 18.17 42.83 29.37
CA ASP A 205 17.95 44.00 30.23
C ASP A 205 18.26 45.34 29.54
N ARG A 206 18.76 45.29 28.30
CA ARG A 206 19.26 46.46 27.54
C ARG A 206 20.30 47.29 28.31
N THR A 207 21.20 46.60 29.01
CA THR A 207 22.25 47.25 29.79
C THR A 207 23.64 46.83 29.33
N TRP A 208 24.56 47.78 29.32
CA TRP A 208 25.99 47.54 29.26
C TRP A 208 26.54 47.23 30.65
N THR A 209 27.17 46.07 30.82
CA THR A 209 27.88 45.69 32.05
C THR A 209 29.38 45.79 31.83
N GLN A 210 30.06 46.59 32.64
CA GLN A 210 31.52 46.67 32.63
C GLN A 210 32.09 45.59 33.54
N TRP A 211 32.98 44.76 33.00
CA TRP A 211 33.70 43.71 33.70
C TRP A 211 35.16 44.10 33.91
N ARG A 212 35.69 43.80 35.10
CA ARG A 212 37.11 43.94 35.45
C ARG A 212 37.50 42.78 36.38
N ASP A 213 38.57 42.08 36.06
CA ASP A 213 39.05 40.88 36.77
C ASP A 213 37.94 39.83 36.93
N GLY A 214 37.09 39.67 35.91
CA GLY A 214 35.96 38.74 35.92
C GLY A 214 34.81 39.12 36.87
N ARG A 215 34.78 40.35 37.40
CA ARG A 215 33.69 40.86 38.26
C ARG A 215 32.94 42.02 37.60
N PRO A 216 31.61 42.10 37.74
CA PRO A 216 30.83 43.20 37.19
C PRO A 216 31.00 44.42 38.10
N VAL A 217 31.54 45.51 37.56
CA VAL A 217 31.86 46.73 38.32
C VAL A 217 30.79 47.81 38.11
N ARG A 218 30.19 47.87 36.92
CA ARG A 218 29.22 48.92 36.56
C ARG A 218 28.18 48.41 35.59
N ARG A 219 26.92 48.81 35.75
CA ARG A 219 25.84 48.63 34.78
C ARG A 219 25.28 49.98 34.33
N VAL A 220 25.09 50.14 33.04
CA VAL A 220 24.57 51.37 32.42
C VAL A 220 23.46 50.97 31.45
N ALA A 221 22.28 51.58 31.57
CA ALA A 221 21.20 51.39 30.61
C ALA A 221 21.57 52.07 29.29
N ALA A 222 21.26 51.43 28.15
CA ALA A 222 21.30 52.12 26.87
C ALA A 222 19.95 52.84 26.67
N ASP A 223 19.99 54.18 26.74
CA ASP A 223 18.87 55.05 26.38
C ASP A 223 18.59 55.01 24.87
#